data_AF-A0A950HF26-F1
#
_entry.id   AF-A0A950HF26-F1
#
_cell.length_a   1.000
_cell.length_b   1.000
_cell.length_c   1.000
_cell.angle_alpha   90.00
_cell.angle_beta   90.00
_cell.angle_gamma   90.00
#
_symmetry.space_group_name_H-M   'P 1'
#
loop_
_entity.id
_entity.type
_entity.pdbx_description
1 polymer ?
#
loop_
_entity_poly.entity_id
_entity_poly.type
_entity_poly.pdbx_seq_one_letter_code
_entity_poly.pdbx_strand_id
1 'polypeptide(L)' 'MSATGGYRALGAYGEIDPSFENKNVLLATSEDGNPLDADGPRLVVPGDISGGRYVTNVNRVFPEKPPL' A
#
# COMPACT_ATOMS: atom_id res chain seq x y z
N MET A 1 6.08 3.10 -2.20
CA MET A 1 6.10 2.05 -1.16
C MET A 1 7.00 0.92 -1.63
N SER A 2 7.74 0.24 -0.74
CA SER A 2 8.64 -0.87 -1.11
C SER A 2 8.50 -2.08 -0.21
N ALA A 3 8.78 -3.26 -0.77
CA ALA A 3 8.76 -4.55 -0.09
C ALA A 3 10.08 -5.31 -0.17
N THR A 4 10.23 -6.31 0.70
CA THR A 4 11.32 -7.29 0.63
C THR A 4 11.29 -8.00 -0.73
N GLY A 5 12.43 -8.04 -1.43
CA GLY A 5 12.52 -8.58 -2.80
C GLY A 5 12.45 -7.52 -3.92
N GLY A 6 12.40 -6.23 -3.59
CA GLY A 6 12.57 -5.14 -4.56
C GLY A 6 11.29 -4.68 -5.26
N TYR A 7 10.14 -5.28 -4.96
CA TYR A 7 8.85 -4.83 -5.47
C TYR A 7 8.49 -3.44 -4.90
N ARG A 8 7.98 -2.56 -5.76
CA ARG A 8 7.54 -1.21 -5.41
C ARG A 8 6.19 -0.92 -6.03
N ALA A 9 5.33 -0.29 -5.24
CA ALA A 9 4.08 0.30 -5.72
C ALA A 9 4.08 1.81 -5.45
N LEU A 10 3.52 2.56 -6.40
CA LEU A 10 3.30 4.00 -6.30
C LEU A 10 1.79 4.27 -6.31
N GLY A 11 1.37 5.22 -5.48
CA GLY A 11 0.02 5.78 -5.49
C GLY A 11 0.13 7.29 -5.55
N ALA A 12 -0.78 7.95 -6.27
CA ALA A 12 -0.80 9.40 -6.30
C ALA A 12 -1.37 9.96 -4.99
N TYR A 13 -0.92 11.14 -4.57
CA TYR A 13 -1.44 11.78 -3.35
C TYR A 13 -2.96 12.04 -3.44
N GLY A 14 -3.44 12.42 -4.63
CA GLY A 14 -4.88 12.61 -4.90
C GLY A 14 -5.71 11.33 -4.80
N GLU A 15 -5.10 10.13 -4.77
CA GLU A 15 -5.83 8.90 -4.46
C GLU A 15 -6.25 8.86 -2.98
N ILE A 16 -5.49 9.48 -2.08
CA ILE A 16 -5.71 9.43 -0.62
C ILE A 16 -6.38 10.71 -0.10
N ASP A 17 -6.12 11.84 -0.75
CA ASP A 17 -6.63 13.15 -0.32
C ASP A 17 -8.18 13.17 -0.29
N PRO A 18 -8.79 13.58 0.85
CA PRO A 18 -10.25 13.67 0.99
C PRO A 18 -10.94 14.61 0.00
N SER A 19 -10.21 15.57 -0.56
CA SER A 19 -10.69 16.53 -1.55
C SER A 19 -10.72 15.96 -2.97
N PHE A 20 -10.18 14.75 -3.17
CA PHE A 20 -10.06 14.06 -4.45
C PHE A 20 -10.73 12.67 -4.36
N GLU A 21 -10.02 11.59 -4.66
CA GLU A 21 -10.63 10.25 -4.72
C GLU A 21 -10.93 9.66 -3.34
N ASN A 22 -10.25 10.15 -2.29
CA ASN A 22 -10.47 9.74 -0.89
C ASN A 22 -10.50 8.20 -0.70
N LYS A 23 -9.62 7.46 -1.37
CA LYS A 23 -9.52 6.01 -1.23
C LYS A 23 -8.99 5.64 0.14
N ASN A 24 -9.57 4.58 0.71
CA ASN A 24 -9.05 3.96 1.92
C ASN A 24 -7.79 3.15 1.59
N VAL A 25 -6.61 3.77 1.68
CA VAL A 25 -5.34 3.05 1.53
C VAL A 25 -4.90 2.54 2.89
N LEU A 26 -4.84 1.22 3.05
CA LEU A 26 -4.56 0.54 4.31
C LEU A 26 -3.20 -0.17 4.27
N LEU A 27 -2.49 -0.15 5.40
CA LEU A 27 -1.35 -1.04 5.65
C LEU A 27 -1.79 -2.07 6.69
N ALA A 28 -2.18 -3.26 6.22
CA ALA A 28 -2.66 -4.34 7.06
C ALA A 28 -1.50 -5.08 7.72
N THR A 29 -1.61 -5.33 9.02
CA THR A 29 -0.68 -6.18 9.80
C THR A 29 -1.34 -7.49 10.27
N SER A 30 -2.65 -7.61 10.07
CA SER A 30 -3.46 -8.79 10.32
C SER A 30 -4.57 -8.89 9.26
N GLU A 31 -5.06 -10.10 9.05
CA GLU A 31 -6.15 -10.42 8.12
C GLU A 31 -7.10 -11.41 8.82
N ASP A 32 -8.40 -11.11 8.83
CA ASP A 32 -9.43 -11.90 9.52
C ASP A 32 -9.08 -12.25 10.99
N GLY A 33 -8.44 -11.30 11.69
CA GLY A 33 -8.03 -11.47 13.09
C GLY A 33 -6.72 -12.26 13.27
N ASN A 34 -6.11 -12.78 12.21
CA ASN A 34 -4.84 -13.49 12.26
C ASN A 34 -3.67 -12.56 11.92
N PRO A 35 -2.58 -12.56 12.69
CA PRO A 35 -1.37 -11.80 12.34
C PRO A 35 -0.77 -12.25 11.01
N LEU A 36 -0.19 -11.30 10.26
CA LEU A 36 0.48 -11.58 8.99
C LEU A 36 1.94 -12.01 9.14
N ASP A 37 2.48 -12.08 10.35
CA ASP A 37 3.82 -12.57 10.75
C ASP A 37 4.85 -12.75 9.62
N ALA A 38 4.98 -13.97 9.08
CA ALA A 38 5.99 -14.32 8.07
C ALA A 38 5.74 -13.68 6.68
N ASP A 39 4.50 -13.31 6.37
CA ASP A 39 4.13 -12.61 5.13
C ASP A 39 4.32 -11.10 5.22
N GLY A 40 4.45 -10.58 6.44
CA GLY A 40 4.68 -9.18 6.76
C GLY A 40 3.49 -8.27 6.41
N PRO A 41 3.63 -6.95 6.65
CA PRO A 41 2.57 -5.99 6.37
C PRO A 41 2.20 -5.94 4.88
N ARG A 42 0.90 -5.78 4.61
CA ARG A 42 0.34 -5.77 3.25
C ARG A 42 -0.31 -4.43 2.91
N LEU A 43 -0.04 -3.92 1.72
CA LEU A 43 -0.76 -2.77 1.17
C LEU A 43 -2.12 -3.25 0.63
N VAL A 44 -3.20 -2.62 1.08
CA VAL A 44 -4.56 -2.91 0.62
C VAL A 44 -5.22 -1.61 0.16
N VAL A 45 -5.78 -1.64 -1.04
CA VAL A 45 -6.54 -0.53 -1.62
C VAL A 45 -7.90 -1.09 -2.04
N PRO A 46 -8.93 -1.02 -1.19
CA PRO A 46 -10.26 -1.53 -1.51
C PRO A 46 -10.78 -0.88 -2.80
N GLY A 47 -11.29 -1.72 -3.72
CA GLY A 47 -11.73 -1.28 -5.04
C GLY A 47 -10.64 -1.25 -6.11
N ASP A 48 -9.38 -1.57 -5.80
CA ASP A 48 -8.35 -1.83 -6.82
C ASP A 48 -8.60 -3.21 -7.49
N ILE A 49 -9.39 -3.20 -8.56
CA ILE A 49 -9.84 -4.41 -9.27
C ILE A 49 -8.66 -5.20 -9.86
N SER A 50 -7.60 -4.52 -10.28
CA SER A 50 -6.45 -5.17 -10.92
C SER A 50 -5.49 -5.81 -9.92
N GLY A 51 -5.63 -5.53 -8.62
CA GLY A 51 -4.75 -6.07 -7.57
C GLY A 51 -3.29 -5.64 -7.68
N GLY A 52 -2.94 -4.72 -8.59
CA GLY A 52 -1.55 -4.32 -8.85
C GLY A 52 -0.87 -3.64 -7.66
N ARG A 53 -1.66 -3.20 -6.67
CA ARG A 53 -1.17 -2.57 -5.43
C ARG A 53 -1.18 -3.50 -4.22
N TYR A 54 -1.53 -4.77 -4.38
CA TYR A 54 -1.37 -5.77 -3.32
C TYR A 54 0.11 -6.13 -3.14
N VAL A 55 0.79 -5.34 -2.32
CA VAL A 55 2.21 -5.54 -2.00
C VAL A 55 2.32 -6.22 -0.64
N THR A 56 2.94 -7.39 -0.57
CA THR A 56 3.27 -8.09 0.68
C THR A 56 4.64 -7.67 1.21
N ASN A 57 4.95 -7.97 2.46
CA ASN A 57 6.25 -7.64 3.07
C ASN A 57 6.66 -6.16 2.95
N VAL A 58 5.71 -5.24 3.08
CA VAL A 58 6.00 -3.80 3.03
C VAL A 58 6.91 -3.42 4.18
N ASN A 59 8.09 -2.88 3.86
CA ASN A 59 9.09 -2.47 4.83
C ASN A 59 9.33 -0.95 4.86
N ARG A 60 8.77 -0.21 3.88
CA ARG A 60 8.89 1.25 3.84
C ARG A 60 7.72 1.92 3.11
N VAL A 61 7.19 2.95 3.73
CA VAL A 61 6.22 3.90 3.17
C VAL A 61 6.79 5.31 3.33
N PHE A 62 6.83 6.07 2.23
CA PHE A 62 7.36 7.43 2.22
C PHE A 62 6.68 8.23 1.11
N PRO A 63 6.47 9.54 1.30
CA PRO A 63 6.07 10.43 0.22
C PRO A 63 7.23 10.56 -0.78
N GLU A 64 6.93 10.38 -2.07
CA GLU A 64 7.89 10.65 -3.15
C GLU A 64 7.60 12.03 -3.74
N LYS A 65 8.61 12.90 -3.72
CA LYS A 65 8.59 14.14 -4.50
C LYS A 65 9.25 13.83 -5.84
N PRO A 66 8.54 13.90 -6.98
CA PRO A 66 9.18 13.67 -8.27
C PRO A 66 10.32 14.69 -8.48
N PRO A 67 11.43 14.29 -9.13
CA PRO A 67 12.47 15.22 -9.51
C PRO A 67 11.89 16.32 -10.42
N LEU A 68 12.36 17.56 -10.23
CA LEU A 68 12.01 18.72 -11.06
C LEU A 68 12.50 18.54 -12.50
#